data_AF-A0A1F7VJI3-F1
#
_entry.id   AF-A0A1F7VJI3-F1
#
_cell.length_a   1.000
_cell.length_b   1.000
_cell.length_c   1.000
_cell.angle_alpha   90.00
_cell.angle_beta   90.00
_cell.angle_gamma   90.00
#
_symmetry.space_group_name_H-M   'P 1'
#
loop_
_entity.id
_entity.type
_entity.pdbx_description
1 polymer ?
#
loop_
_entity_poly.entity_id
_entity_poly.type
_entity_poly.pdbx_seq_one_letter_code
_entity_poly.pdbx_strand_id
1 'polypeptide(L)'
;MVKRGFDAVDKRFDAVDTRFERVESRLDRVEKKVNTLPDKDYLTAKLADLKGDLVVLARKQDEKTNLLIEMLARKKVLGSSEVDALRAIEVFPVPRTAPSSA
;
A
#
# COMPACT_ATOMS: atom_id res chain seq x y z
N MET A 1 8.00 -62.71 23.54
CA MET A 1 7.19 -61.47 23.66
C MET A 1 8.02 -60.21 23.45
N VAL A 2 9.20 -60.12 24.07
CA VAL A 2 10.11 -58.95 23.99
C VAL A 2 10.56 -58.56 22.56
N LYS A 3 10.97 -59.51 21.70
CA LYS A 3 11.40 -59.22 20.31
C LYS A 3 10.35 -58.46 19.48
N ARG A 4 9.07 -58.88 19.57
CA ARG A 4 7.96 -58.20 18.87
C ARG A 4 7.75 -56.75 19.34
N GLY A 5 8.10 -56.45 20.59
CA GLY A 5 8.06 -55.09 21.13
C GLY A 5 9.13 -54.21 20.48
N PHE A 6 10.34 -54.73 20.30
CA PHE A 6 11.42 -54.05 19.60
C PHE A 6 11.10 -53.84 18.11
N ASP A 7 10.59 -54.85 17.41
CA ASP A 7 10.19 -54.70 15.99
C ASP A 7 9.10 -53.63 15.78
N ALA A 8 8.20 -53.47 16.75
CA ALA A 8 7.16 -52.44 16.72
C ALA A 8 7.73 -51.03 17.01
N VAL A 9 8.78 -50.96 17.83
CA VAL A 9 9.50 -49.71 18.12
C VAL A 9 10.30 -49.26 16.90
N ASP A 10 11.03 -50.17 16.23
CA ASP A 10 11.81 -49.87 15.03
C ASP A 10 10.92 -49.28 13.93
N LYS A 11 9.77 -49.90 13.64
CA LYS A 11 8.79 -49.36 12.67
C LYS A 11 8.26 -47.96 13.03
N ARG A 12 8.17 -47.64 14.32
CA ARG A 12 7.77 -46.30 14.76
C ARG A 12 8.89 -45.30 14.55
N PHE A 13 10.14 -45.69 14.74
CA PHE A 13 11.30 -44.85 14.44
C PHE A 13 11.43 -44.58 12.93
N ASP A 14 11.30 -45.60 12.08
CA ASP A 14 11.30 -45.42 10.61
C ASP A 14 10.21 -44.43 10.15
N ALA A 15 9.02 -44.53 10.75
CA ALA A 15 7.90 -43.63 10.47
C ALA A 15 8.16 -42.19 10.98
N VAL A 16 8.90 -42.04 12.08
CA VAL A 16 9.33 -40.76 12.62
C VAL A 16 10.38 -40.12 11.71
N ASP A 17 11.38 -40.86 11.26
CA ASP A 17 12.42 -40.38 10.34
C ASP A 17 11.80 -39.87 9.03
N THR A 18 10.92 -40.66 8.43
CA THR A 18 10.16 -40.26 7.22
C THR A 18 9.37 -38.96 7.43
N ARG A 19 8.83 -38.75 8.63
CA ARG A 19 8.09 -37.53 8.96
C ARG A 19 9.03 -36.34 9.12
N PHE A 20 10.22 -36.53 9.69
CA PHE A 20 11.22 -35.47 9.83
C PHE A 20 11.77 -35.02 8.48
N GLU A 21 12.12 -35.94 7.58
CA GLU A 21 12.55 -35.60 6.21
C GLU A 21 11.50 -34.72 5.48
N ARG A 22 10.21 -35.05 5.67
CA ARG A 22 9.11 -34.26 5.11
C ARG A 22 9.00 -32.87 5.74
N VAL A 23 9.28 -32.75 7.03
CA VAL A 23 9.28 -31.46 7.74
C VAL A 23 10.43 -30.60 7.24
N GLU A 24 11.64 -31.13 7.13
CA GLU A 24 12.81 -30.44 6.58
C GLU A 24 12.53 -29.93 5.16
N SER A 25 12.02 -30.80 4.27
CA SER A 25 11.63 -30.42 2.92
C SER A 25 10.54 -29.33 2.86
N ARG A 26 9.71 -29.20 3.91
CA ARG A 26 8.74 -28.09 4.01
C ARG A 26 9.38 -26.83 4.54
N LEU A 27 10.28 -26.93 5.51
CA LEU A 27 11.02 -25.80 6.07
C LEU A 27 11.90 -25.15 5.00
N ASP A 28 12.64 -25.94 4.21
CA ASP A 28 13.44 -25.42 3.09
C ASP A 28 12.61 -24.60 2.09
N ARG A 29 11.38 -25.06 1.82
CA ARG A 29 10.45 -24.35 0.94
C ARG A 29 9.92 -23.07 1.57
N VAL A 30 9.70 -23.06 2.89
CA VAL A 30 9.26 -21.86 3.62
C VAL A 30 10.40 -20.84 3.68
N GLU A 31 11.61 -21.27 4.01
CA GLU A 31 12.79 -20.41 4.07
C GLU A 31 13.05 -19.74 2.72
N LYS A 32 13.04 -20.49 1.62
CA LYS A 32 13.17 -19.92 0.27
C LYS A 32 12.10 -18.87 -0.03
N LYS A 33 10.84 -19.11 0.36
CA LYS A 33 9.76 -18.13 0.17
C LYS A 33 9.98 -16.88 1.01
N VAL A 34 10.30 -17.03 2.29
CA VAL A 34 10.52 -15.90 3.21
C VAL A 34 11.71 -15.05 2.76
N ASN A 35 12.80 -15.68 2.33
CA ASN A 35 13.99 -14.97 1.84
C ASN A 35 13.78 -14.21 0.53
N THR A 36 12.73 -14.55 -0.23
CA THR A 36 12.35 -13.81 -1.45
C THR A 36 11.36 -12.67 -1.19
N LEU A 37 10.80 -12.56 0.01
CA LEU A 37 9.89 -11.47 0.33
C LEU A 37 10.70 -10.19 0.58
N PRO A 38 10.28 -9.05 0.01
CA PRO A 38 10.88 -7.77 0.35
C PRO A 38 10.67 -7.47 1.84
N ASP A 39 11.67 -6.86 2.45
CA ASP A 39 11.57 -6.45 3.85
C ASP A 39 10.56 -5.31 4.04
N LYS A 40 10.22 -5.08 5.31
CA LYS A 40 9.29 -4.03 5.71
C LYS A 40 9.80 -2.64 5.33
N ASP A 41 11.11 -2.41 5.34
CA ASP A 41 11.70 -1.11 5.12
C ASP A 41 11.58 -0.71 3.64
N TYR A 42 11.84 -1.64 2.73
CA TYR A 42 11.60 -1.47 1.31
C TYR A 42 10.14 -1.12 1.02
N LEU A 43 9.19 -1.86 1.61
CA LEU A 43 7.76 -1.60 1.44
C LEU A 43 7.36 -0.24 2.05
N THR A 44 7.94 0.14 3.18
CA THR A 44 7.69 1.43 3.84
C THR A 44 8.20 2.59 2.98
N ALA A 45 9.39 2.46 2.40
CA ALA A 45 9.96 3.45 1.48
C ALA A 45 9.10 3.61 0.23
N LYS A 46 8.72 2.51 -0.43
CA LYS A 46 7.84 2.55 -1.61
C LYS A 46 6.47 3.14 -1.30
N LEU A 47 5.93 2.88 -0.12
CA LEU A 47 4.68 3.50 0.32
C LEU A 47 4.83 5.01 0.55
N ALA A 48 5.96 5.46 1.08
CA ALA A 48 6.24 6.89 1.25
C ALA A 48 6.36 7.60 -0.11
N ASP A 49 7.07 7.01 -1.07
CA ASP A 49 7.20 7.52 -2.44
C ASP A 49 5.82 7.67 -3.09
N LEU A 50 5.02 6.60 -3.09
CA LEU A 50 3.66 6.61 -3.67
C LEU A 50 2.73 7.64 -3.01
N LYS A 51 2.83 7.81 -1.69
CA LYS A 51 2.08 8.86 -0.98
C LYS A 51 2.51 10.25 -1.42
N GLY A 52 3.81 10.48 -1.61
CA GLY A 52 4.35 11.72 -2.14
C GLY A 52 3.82 12.02 -3.54
N ASP A 53 3.90 11.04 -4.44
CA ASP A 53 3.37 11.15 -5.80
C ASP A 53 1.88 11.47 -5.81
N LEU A 54 1.08 10.82 -4.95
CA LEU A 54 -0.34 11.09 -4.84
C LEU A 54 -0.63 12.52 -4.37
N VAL A 55 0.14 13.05 -3.41
CA VAL A 55 0.00 14.44 -2.97
C VAL A 55 0.33 15.41 -4.10
N VAL A 56 1.37 15.14 -4.89
CA VAL A 56 1.72 15.98 -6.06
C VAL A 56 0.61 15.93 -7.11
N LEU A 57 0.04 14.76 -7.38
CA LEU A 57 -1.06 14.60 -8.33
C LEU A 57 -2.34 15.32 -7.85
N ALA A 58 -2.68 15.19 -6.57
CA ALA A 58 -3.84 15.87 -5.98
C ALA A 58 -3.70 17.40 -6.09
N ARG A 59 -2.51 17.96 -5.81
CA ARG A 59 -2.26 19.40 -6.00
C ARG A 59 -2.42 19.85 -7.46
N LYS A 60 -1.85 19.11 -8.41
CA LYS A 60 -2.01 19.40 -9.84
C LYS A 60 -3.47 19.31 -10.29
N GLN A 61 -4.25 18.41 -9.69
CA GLN A 61 -5.67 18.28 -9.97
C GLN A 61 -6.46 19.45 -9.40
N ASP A 62 -6.17 19.88 -8.18
CA ASP A 62 -6.77 21.07 -7.57
C ASP A 62 -6.47 22.33 -8.42
N GLU A 63 -5.23 22.51 -8.89
CA GLU A 63 -4.86 23.61 -9.80
C GLU A 63 -5.70 23.59 -11.09
N LYS A 64 -5.81 22.44 -11.76
CA LYS A 64 -6.62 22.28 -12.98
C LYS A 64 -8.10 22.56 -12.72
N THR A 65 -8.61 22.09 -11.59
CA THR A 65 -10.02 22.28 -11.20
C THR A 65 -10.30 23.75 -10.95
N ASN A 66 -9.40 24.45 -10.25
CA ASN A 66 -9.53 25.88 -10.00
C ASN A 66 -9.48 26.72 -11.28
N LEU A 67 -8.58 26.38 -12.22
CA LEU A 67 -8.57 27.01 -13.54
C LEU A 67 -9.87 26.80 -14.30
N LEU A 68 -10.44 25.57 -14.24
CA LEU A 68 -11.72 25.28 -14.87
C LEU A 68 -12.86 26.08 -14.23
N ILE A 69 -12.92 26.15 -12.91
CA ILE A 69 -13.91 26.95 -12.18
C ILE A 69 -13.82 28.42 -12.61
N GLU A 70 -12.62 28.98 -12.68
CA GLU A 70 -12.42 30.36 -13.16
C GLU A 70 -12.91 30.55 -14.59
N MET A 71 -12.58 29.63 -15.50
CA MET A 71 -13.01 29.71 -16.90
C MET A 71 -14.54 29.65 -17.03
N LEU A 72 -15.20 28.80 -16.26
CA LEU A 72 -16.66 28.65 -16.27
C LEU A 72 -17.35 29.85 -15.63
N ALA A 73 -16.81 30.40 -14.55
CA ALA A 73 -17.30 31.62 -13.92
C ALA A 73 -17.19 32.82 -14.87
N ARG A 74 -16.04 32.99 -15.57
CA ARG A 74 -15.86 34.05 -16.58
C ARG A 74 -16.87 33.95 -17.72
N LYS A 75 -17.21 32.72 -18.12
CA LYS A 75 -18.24 32.45 -19.15
C LYS A 75 -19.68 32.57 -18.62
N LYS A 76 -19.87 32.93 -17.33
CA LYS A 76 -21.16 33.00 -16.64
C LYS A 76 -21.95 31.69 -16.68
N VAL A 77 -21.24 30.56 -16.80
CA VAL A 77 -21.84 29.22 -16.72
C VAL A 77 -22.12 28.84 -15.27
N LEU A 78 -21.24 29.28 -14.35
CA LEU A 78 -21.40 29.12 -12.91
C LEU A 78 -21.73 30.46 -12.24
N GLY A 79 -22.70 30.44 -11.32
CA GLY A 79 -23.01 31.53 -10.41
C GLY A 79 -22.06 31.58 -9.20
N SER A 80 -22.12 32.67 -8.43
CA SER A 80 -21.22 32.87 -7.27
C SER A 80 -21.39 31.80 -6.19
N SER A 81 -22.62 31.41 -5.88
CA SER A 81 -22.89 30.35 -4.90
C SER A 81 -22.35 28.99 -5.31
N GLU A 82 -22.34 28.69 -6.62
CA GLU A 82 -21.81 27.43 -7.16
C GLU A 82 -20.27 27.43 -7.11
N VAL A 83 -19.63 28.56 -7.42
CA VAL A 83 -18.17 28.72 -7.29
C VAL A 83 -17.74 28.56 -5.83
N ASP A 84 -18.44 29.18 -4.90
CA ASP A 84 -18.14 29.08 -3.46
C ASP A 84 -18.32 27.64 -2.95
N ALA A 85 -19.37 26.95 -3.39
CA ALA A 85 -19.59 25.55 -3.05
C ALA A 85 -18.48 24.62 -3.59
N LEU A 86 -18.01 24.85 -4.81
CA LEU A 86 -16.93 24.05 -5.41
C LEU A 86 -15.58 24.30 -4.73
N ARG A 87 -15.29 25.55 -4.34
CA ARG A 87 -14.08 25.90 -3.58
C ARG A 87 -14.09 25.34 -2.16
N ALA A 88 -15.26 25.13 -1.57
CA ALA A 88 -15.36 24.51 -0.24
C ALA A 88 -14.96 23.02 -0.23
N ILE A 89 -14.94 22.36 -1.40
CA ILE A 89 -14.53 20.95 -1.55
C ILE A 89 -13.01 20.81 -1.70
N GLU A 90 -12.26 21.93 -1.77
CA GLU A 90 -10.81 21.94 -1.94
C GLU A 90 -10.10 21.09 -0.87
N VAL A 91 -9.27 20.15 -1.34
CA VAL A 91 -8.44 19.29 -0.48
C VAL A 91 -7.23 20.07 0.03
N PHE A 92 -6.71 21.01 -0.78
CA PHE A 92 -5.64 21.92 -0.40
C PHE A 92 -6.06 23.39 -0.57
N PRO A 93 -5.78 24.25 0.42
CA PRO A 93 -6.12 25.67 0.32
C PRO A 93 -5.31 26.34 -0.79
N VAL A 94 -5.97 27.12 -1.65
CA VAL A 94 -5.26 28.01 -2.58
C VAL A 94 -4.39 28.97 -1.75
N PRO A 95 -3.11 29.18 -2.10
CA PRO A 95 -2.32 30.23 -1.50
C PRO A 95 -3.08 31.54 -1.68
N ARG A 96 -3.51 32.15 -0.57
CA ARG A 96 -4.08 33.49 -0.60
C ARG A 96 -2.98 34.41 -1.12
N THR A 97 -2.97 34.69 -2.41
CA THR A 97 -2.20 35.79 -2.96
C THR A 97 -2.74 37.01 -2.23
N ALA A 98 -1.96 37.55 -1.29
CA ALA A 98 -2.30 38.81 -0.65
C ALA A 98 -2.65 39.80 -1.77
N PRO A 99 -3.72 40.61 -1.64
CA PRO A 99 -3.99 41.64 -2.62
C PRO A 99 -2.71 42.45 -2.76
N SER A 100 -2.16 42.50 -3.97
CA SER A 100 -1.04 43.38 -4.30
C SER A 100 -1.54 44.79 -4.00
N SER A 101 -1.19 45.31 -2.85
CA SER A 101 -1.46 46.69 -2.47
C SER A 101 -0.67 47.58 -3.42
N ALA A 102 -1.36 48.11 -4.43
CA ALA A 102 -0.95 49.25 -5.23
C ALA A 102 -1.80 50.46 -4.80
#